data_AF-A0A973UVC7-F1
#
_entry.id   AF-A0A973UVC7-F1
#
_cell.length_a   1.000
_cell.length_b   1.000
_cell.length_c   1.000
_cell.angle_alpha   90.00
_cell.angle_beta   90.00
_cell.angle_gamma   90.00
#
_symmetry.space_group_name_H-M   'P 1'
#
loop_
_entity.id
_entity.type
_entity.pdbx_description
1 polymer ?
#
loop_
_entity_poly.entity_id
_entity_poly.type
_entity_poly.pdbx_seq_one_letter_code
_entity_poly.pdbx_strand_id
1 'polypeptide(L)'
;MAAIVVFEPGVDWTAGGGVFEWTLEYLIRHVTDAAAAERLREIVDNNLGSLWLDDFDDEARQEILDALSTGLVEEAEQDLPETDHKKPTLENLQELAALAQSAT
;
A
#
# COMPACT_ATOMS: atom_id res chain seq x y z
N MET A 1 7.58 -9.06 11.31
CA MET A 1 6.61 -8.24 12.07
C MET A 1 5.42 -8.00 11.14
N ALA A 2 4.20 -8.04 11.67
CA ALA A 2 3.00 -7.73 10.88
C ALA A 2 2.82 -6.22 10.80
N ALA A 3 2.39 -5.72 9.65
CA ALA A 3 2.06 -4.33 9.41
C ALA A 3 0.63 -4.21 8.86
N ILE A 4 0.04 -3.02 8.96
CA ILE A 4 -1.38 -2.78 8.70
C ILE A 4 -1.61 -1.55 7.83
N VAL A 5 -2.57 -1.63 6.92
CA VAL A 5 -3.16 -0.48 6.21
C VAL A 5 -4.62 -0.37 6.65
N VAL A 6 -5.00 0.77 7.22
CA VAL A 6 -6.37 1.02 7.72
C VAL A 6 -7.09 1.92 6.72
N PHE A 7 -8.16 1.39 6.11
CA PHE A 7 -9.00 2.11 5.16
C PHE A 7 -10.06 2.95 5.87
N GLU A 8 -10.68 2.35 6.89
CA GLU A 8 -11.66 2.95 7.79
C GLU A 8 -11.77 2.07 9.05
N PRO A 9 -12.45 2.54 10.13
CA PRO A 9 -12.59 1.74 11.35
C PRO A 9 -13.25 0.37 11.09
N GLY A 10 -12.45 -0.70 11.24
CA GLY A 10 -12.90 -2.08 11.04
C GLY A 10 -12.68 -2.64 9.64
N VAL A 11 -12.07 -1.87 8.73
CA VAL A 11 -11.62 -2.32 7.41
C VAL A 11 -10.12 -2.09 7.30
N ASP A 12 -9.38 -3.18 7.44
CA ASP A 12 -7.92 -3.17 7.40
C ASP A 12 -7.35 -4.30 6.54
N TRP A 13 -6.16 -4.05 6.03
CA TRP A 13 -5.33 -5.03 5.35
C TRP A 13 -4.07 -5.26 6.17
N THR A 14 -3.64 -6.52 6.30
CA THR A 14 -2.41 -6.86 7.02
C THR A 14 -1.45 -7.67 6.17
N ALA A 15 -0.16 -7.43 6.36
CA ALA A 15 0.89 -8.15 5.65
C ALA A 15 2.18 -8.27 6.48
N GLY A 16 3.10 -9.09 5.97
CA GLY A 16 4.46 -9.12 6.49
C GLY A 16 5.21 -7.84 6.13
N GLY A 17 6.14 -7.42 7.00
CA GLY A 17 6.88 -6.15 6.85
C GLY A 17 7.48 -5.90 5.47
N GLY A 18 8.05 -6.92 4.80
CA GLY A 18 8.60 -6.72 3.45
C GLY A 18 7.56 -6.44 2.36
N VAL A 19 6.35 -7.02 2.46
CA VAL A 19 5.25 -6.71 1.53
C VAL A 19 4.72 -5.30 1.81
N PHE A 20 4.59 -4.94 3.09
CA PHE A 20 4.17 -3.60 3.48
C PHE A 20 5.16 -2.52 3.04
N GLU A 21 6.45 -2.71 3.27
CA GLU A 21 7.52 -1.81 2.81
C GLU A 21 7.49 -1.65 1.29
N TRP A 22 7.41 -2.75 0.54
CA TRP A 22 7.28 -2.70 -0.91
C TRP A 22 6.04 -1.92 -1.37
N THR A 23 4.88 -2.12 -0.72
CA THR A 23 3.66 -1.36 -1.00
C THR A 23 3.85 0.14 -0.76
N LEU A 24 4.53 0.54 0.31
CA LEU A 24 4.80 1.96 0.58
C LEU A 24 5.78 2.55 -0.44
N GLU A 25 6.83 1.82 -0.82
CA GLU A 25 7.76 2.26 -1.87
C GLU A 25 7.05 2.43 -3.21
N TYR A 26 6.13 1.53 -3.55
CA TYR A 26 5.23 1.69 -4.69
C TYR A 26 4.44 3.00 -4.56
N LEU A 27 3.73 3.22 -3.45
CA LEU A 27 2.96 4.46 -3.27
C LEU A 27 3.82 5.73 -3.39
N ILE A 28 5.02 5.74 -2.80
CA ILE A 28 5.95 6.88 -2.87
C ILE A 28 6.35 7.21 -4.32
N ARG A 29 6.38 6.23 -5.23
CA ARG A 29 6.68 6.44 -6.66
C ARG A 29 5.48 6.95 -7.46
N HIS A 30 4.25 6.66 -7.01
CA HIS A 30 3.03 6.87 -7.79
C HIS A 30 2.15 8.02 -7.29
N VAL A 31 2.28 8.41 -6.02
CA VAL A 31 1.59 9.58 -5.45
C VAL A 31 2.30 10.85 -5.87
N THR A 32 1.56 11.79 -6.47
CA THR A 32 2.06 13.08 -6.94
C THR A 32 1.98 14.17 -5.87
N ASP A 33 1.08 14.04 -4.89
CA ASP A 33 1.06 14.93 -3.75
C ASP A 33 2.35 14.80 -2.92
N ALA A 34 3.07 15.92 -2.80
CA ALA A 34 4.39 15.94 -2.17
C ALA A 34 4.32 15.68 -0.67
N ALA A 35 3.27 16.16 0.01
CA ALA A 35 3.11 16.00 1.45
C ALA A 35 2.74 14.55 1.80
N ALA A 36 1.88 13.93 1.00
CA ALA A 36 1.53 12.52 1.11
C ALA A 36 2.74 11.63 0.86
N ALA A 37 3.53 11.90 -0.20
CA ALA A 37 4.77 11.18 -0.46
C ALA A 37 5.80 11.35 0.66
N GLU A 38 5.92 12.54 1.26
CA GLU A 38 6.78 12.76 2.45
C GLU A 38 6.29 11.96 3.65
N ARG A 39 4.98 11.96 3.93
CA ARG A 39 4.38 11.16 5.00
C ARG A 39 4.62 9.67 4.83
N LEU A 40 4.46 9.14 3.61
CA LEU A 40 4.76 7.75 3.30
C LEU A 40 6.24 7.41 3.52
N ARG A 41 7.16 8.32 3.15
CA ARG A 41 8.60 8.16 3.46
C ARG A 41 8.87 8.13 4.94
N GLU A 42 8.22 8.98 5.74
CA GLU A 42 8.38 8.93 7.21
C GLU A 42 7.98 7.56 7.79
N ILE A 43 6.94 6.93 7.26
CA ILE A 43 6.49 5.60 7.69
C ILE A 43 7.60 4.56 7.40
N VAL A 44 8.19 4.60 6.21
CA VAL A 44 9.32 3.72 5.85
C VAL A 44 10.56 4.00 6.70
N ASP A 45 11.00 5.26 6.74
CA ASP A 45 12.25 5.68 7.41
C ASP A 45 12.23 5.41 8.92
N ASN A 46 11.06 5.54 9.55
CA ASN A 46 10.88 5.26 10.98
C ASN A 46 10.40 3.82 11.24
N ASN A 47 10.29 2.99 10.20
CA ASN A 47 9.80 1.60 10.28
C ASN A 47 8.47 1.50 11.05
N LEU A 48 7.54 2.41 10.73
CA LEU A 48 6.20 2.41 11.30
C LEU A 48 5.41 1.27 10.67
N GLY A 49 4.90 0.36 11.50
CA GLY A 49 4.13 -0.80 11.02
C GLY A 49 2.67 -0.50 10.67
N SER A 50 2.31 0.76 10.40
CA SER A 50 0.94 1.17 10.13
C SER A 50 0.84 2.35 9.16
N LEU A 51 -0.12 2.26 8.25
CA LEU A 51 -0.59 3.33 7.38
C LEU A 51 -2.08 3.55 7.65
N TRP A 52 -2.46 4.79 7.94
CA TRP A 52 -3.85 5.20 8.19
C TRP A 52 -4.29 6.12 7.05
N LEU A 53 -5.28 5.71 6.27
CA LEU A 53 -5.71 6.51 5.10
C LEU A 53 -6.45 7.79 5.49
N ASP A 54 -6.95 7.88 6.72
CA ASP A 54 -7.57 9.08 7.30
C ASP A 54 -6.54 10.13 7.81
N ASP A 55 -5.25 9.80 7.83
CA ASP A 55 -4.17 10.78 8.07
C ASP A 55 -3.94 11.71 6.85
N PHE A 56 -4.51 11.38 5.69
CA PHE A 56 -4.36 12.13 4.43
C PHE A 56 -5.62 12.95 4.14
N ASP A 57 -5.47 14.05 3.42
CA ASP A 57 -6.63 14.78 2.90
C ASP A 57 -7.36 13.99 1.81
N ASP A 58 -8.57 14.43 1.45
CA ASP A 58 -9.43 13.69 0.52
C ASP A 58 -8.80 13.51 -0.87
N GLU A 59 -7.98 14.45 -1.34
CA GLU A 59 -7.33 14.40 -2.64
C GLU A 59 -6.17 13.39 -2.64
N ALA A 60 -5.28 13.47 -1.65
CA ALA A 60 -4.18 12.52 -1.47
C ALA A 60 -4.69 11.11 -1.16
N ARG A 61 -5.74 10.98 -0.34
CA ARG A 61 -6.37 9.70 -0.04
C ARG A 61 -6.92 9.06 -1.32
N GLN A 62 -7.62 9.82 -2.16
CA GLN A 62 -8.13 9.30 -3.42
C GLN A 62 -6.99 8.86 -4.34
N GLU A 63 -5.92 9.63 -4.45
CA GLU A 63 -4.76 9.28 -5.26
C GLU A 63 -4.11 7.96 -4.79
N ILE A 64 -3.97 7.77 -3.46
CA ILE A 64 -3.48 6.52 -2.89
C ILE A 64 -4.42 5.35 -3.25
N LEU A 65 -5.73 5.51 -3.11
CA LEU A 65 -6.71 4.47 -3.45
C LEU A 65 -6.67 4.09 -4.94
N ASP A 66 -6.57 5.08 -5.82
CA ASP A 66 -6.46 4.87 -7.27
C ASP A 66 -5.16 4.12 -7.62
N ALA A 67 -4.04 4.51 -7.00
CA ALA A 67 -2.76 3.84 -7.18
C ALA A 67 -2.80 2.37 -6.72
N LEU A 68 -3.39 2.10 -5.55
CA LEU A 68 -3.54 0.74 -5.01
C LEU A 68 -4.45 -0.15 -5.86
N SER A 69 -5.54 0.42 -6.39
CA SER A 69 -6.55 -0.36 -7.13
C SER A 69 -6.18 -0.65 -8.59
N THR A 70 -5.36 0.18 -9.22
CA THR A 70 -5.13 0.10 -10.68
C THR A 70 -3.80 -0.52 -11.08
N GLY A 71 -2.68 -0.16 -10.43
CA GLY A 71 -1.33 -0.52 -10.88
C GLY A 71 -0.56 -1.50 -9.99
N LEU A 72 -0.99 -1.64 -8.73
CA LEU A 72 -0.22 -2.34 -7.69
C LEU A 72 0.14 -3.79 -8.06
N VAL A 73 -0.84 -4.56 -8.52
CA VAL A 73 -0.66 -6.01 -8.78
C VAL A 73 0.19 -6.24 -10.02
N GLU A 74 0.00 -5.43 -11.06
CA GLU A 74 0.78 -5.53 -12.30
C GLU A 74 2.27 -5.21 -12.05
N GLU A 75 2.54 -4.14 -11.31
CA GLU A 75 3.93 -3.77 -10.98
C GLU A 75 4.58 -4.81 -10.07
N ALA A 76 3.86 -5.34 -9.08
CA ALA A 76 4.34 -6.42 -8.24
C ALA A 76 4.67 -7.69 -9.05
N GLU A 77 3.86 -8.02 -10.05
CA GLU A 77 4.10 -9.17 -10.91
C GLU A 77 5.39 -9.00 -11.73
N GLN A 78 5.75 -7.77 -12.09
CA GLN A 78 6.97 -7.49 -12.85
C GLN A 78 8.22 -7.38 -11.97
N ASP A 79 8.09 -6.77 -10.80
CA ASP A 79 9.22 -6.43 -9.91
C ASP A 79 9.60 -7.59 -8.96
N LEU A 80 8.63 -8.36 -8.46
CA LEU A 80 8.90 -9.38 -7.47
C LEU A 80 9.68 -10.58 -8.06
N PRO A 81 10.69 -11.09 -7.34
CA PRO A 81 11.52 -12.19 -7.81
C PRO A 81 10.73 -13.50 -7.94
N GLU A 82 11.06 -14.30 -8.95
CA GLU A 82 10.51 -15.63 -9.20
C GLU A 82 10.90 -16.62 -8.09
N THR A 83 10.10 -16.66 -7.02
CA THR A 83 10.26 -17.53 -5.85
C THR A 83 8.91 -18.13 -5.45
N ASP A 84 8.93 -19.15 -4.59
CA ASP A 84 7.70 -19.74 -4.04
C ASP A 84 6.84 -18.74 -3.23
N HIS A 85 7.42 -17.58 -2.87
CA HIS A 85 6.71 -16.50 -2.17
C HIS A 85 5.99 -15.52 -3.11
N LYS A 86 6.32 -15.50 -4.41
CA LYS A 86 5.73 -14.52 -5.35
C LYS A 86 4.22 -14.64 -5.43
N LYS A 87 3.71 -15.86 -5.64
CA LYS A 87 2.28 -16.11 -5.75
C LYS A 87 1.49 -15.67 -4.49
N PRO A 88 1.83 -16.10 -3.26
CA PRO A 88 1.09 -15.66 -2.08
C PRO A 88 1.24 -14.15 -1.82
N THR A 89 2.37 -13.53 -2.19
CA THR A 89 2.48 -12.06 -2.13
C THR A 89 1.52 -11.38 -3.09
N LEU A 90 1.42 -11.84 -4.34
CA LEU A 90 0.45 -11.30 -5.31
C LEU A 90 -1.00 -11.48 -4.86
N GLU A 91 -1.35 -12.63 -4.29
CA GLU A 91 -2.69 -12.88 -3.73
C GLU A 91 -3.01 -11.88 -2.60
N ASN A 92 -2.05 -11.58 -1.73
CA ASN A 92 -2.21 -10.60 -0.65
C ASN A 92 -2.30 -9.16 -1.17
N LEU A 93 -1.57 -8.80 -2.25
CA LEU A 93 -1.68 -7.49 -2.90
C LEU A 93 -3.00 -7.34 -3.69
N GLN A 94 -3.55 -8.44 -4.23
CA GLN A 94 -4.88 -8.44 -4.85
C GLN A 94 -5.98 -8.15 -3.82
N GLU A 95 -5.86 -8.66 -2.59
CA GLU A 95 -6.74 -8.32 -1.49
C GLU A 95 -6.67 -6.81 -1.16
N LEU A 96 -5.45 -6.25 -1.10
CA LEU A 96 -5.25 -4.82 -0.88
C LEU A 96 -5.90 -3.97 -1.98
N ALA A 97 -5.69 -4.34 -3.25
CA ALA A 97 -6.28 -3.65 -4.39
C ALA A 97 -7.82 -3.71 -4.37
N ALA A 98 -8.41 -4.85 -3.99
CA ALA A 98 -9.85 -5.02 -3.86
C ALA A 98 -10.46 -4.17 -2.73
N LEU A 99 -9.76 -4.06 -1.59
CA LEU A 99 -10.14 -3.17 -0.50
C LEU A 99 -10.10 -1.70 -0.94
N ALA A 100 -9.03 -1.29 -1.65
CA ALA A 100 -8.90 0.06 -2.18
C ALA A 100 -10.02 0.41 -3.18
N GLN A 101 -10.35 -0.50 -4.07
CA GLN A 101 -11.45 -0.33 -5.02
C GLN A 101 -12.81 -0.20 -4.33
N SER A 102 -13.00 -0.83 -3.18
CA SER A 102 -14.25 -0.75 -2.41
C SER A 102 -14.35 0.51 -1.53
N ALA A 103 -13.22 1.21 -1.32
CA ALA A 103 -13.12 2.41 -0.49
C ALA A 103 -13.15 3.73 -1.30
N THR A 104 -13.27 3.64 -2.63
CA THR A 104 -13.48 4.75 -3.57
C THR A 104 -14.97 5.07 -3.70
#